data_AF-A0A1V1VG83-F1
#
_entry.id   AF-A0A1V1VG83-F1
#
_cell.length_a   1.000
_cell.length_b   1.000
_cell.length_c   1.000
_cell.angle_alpha   90.00
_cell.angle_beta   90.00
_cell.angle_gamma   90.00
#
_symmetry.space_group_name_H-M   'P 1'
#
loop_
_entity.id
_entity.type
_entity.pdbx_description
1 polymer ?
#
loop_
_entity_poly.entity_id
_entity_poly.type
_entity_poly.pdbx_seq_one_letter_code
_entity_poly.pdbx_strand_id
1 'polypeptide(L)' 'MIVPIKITDEGEHYFEIPDQYLEELGWSAGDIVVWTQNDDGSFSLAKSEDSQS' A
#
# COMPACT_ATOMS: atom_id res chain seq x y z
N MET A 1 -0.71 -8.65 11.66
CA MET A 1 -0.85 -9.60 10.55
C MET A 1 0.47 -9.69 9.82
N ILE A 2 0.83 -10.84 9.25
CA ILE A 2 2.02 -10.99 8.39
C ILE A 2 1.50 -11.26 6.98
N VAL A 3 2.01 -10.52 5.99
CA VAL A 3 1.68 -10.69 4.57
C VAL A 3 2.94 -11.18 3.84
N PRO A 4 2.86 -12.23 3.01
CA PRO A 4 4.01 -12.71 2.26
C PRO A 4 4.39 -11.72 1.14
N ILE A 5 5.69 -11.52 0.95
CA ILE A 5 6.21 -10.85 -0.24
C ILE A 5 6.19 -11.81 -1.41
N LYS A 6 5.69 -11.35 -2.56
CA LYS A 6 5.67 -12.03 -3.84
C LYS A 6 6.68 -11.37 -4.79
N ILE A 7 7.00 -12.06 -5.87
CA ILE A 7 7.94 -11.58 -6.89
C ILE A 7 7.22 -11.63 -8.25
N THR A 8 7.33 -10.56 -9.04
CA THR A 8 6.82 -10.53 -10.42
C THR A 8 7.72 -11.34 -11.35
N ASP A 9 7.26 -11.62 -12.58
CA ASP A 9 8.10 -12.28 -13.60
C ASP A 9 9.37 -11.47 -13.95
N GLU A 10 9.36 -10.17 -13.66
CA GLU A 10 10.46 -9.23 -13.86
C GLU A 10 11.41 -9.13 -12.64
N GLY A 11 11.11 -9.84 -11.55
CA GLY A 11 11.93 -9.88 -10.34
C GLY A 11 11.60 -8.80 -9.30
N GLU A 12 10.52 -8.04 -9.50
CA GLU A 12 10.11 -6.98 -8.58
C GLU A 12 9.34 -7.55 -7.38
N HIS A 13 9.64 -7.04 -6.19
CA HIS A 13 9.00 -7.50 -4.96
C HIS A 13 7.73 -6.68 -4.68
N TYR A 14 6.64 -7.37 -4.37
CA TYR A 14 5.37 -6.73 -4.02
C TYR A 14 4.63 -7.51 -2.94
N PHE A 15 3.63 -6.88 -2.34
CA PHE A 15 2.66 -7.56 -1.47
C PHE A 15 1.26 -7.05 -1.79
N GLU A 16 0.26 -7.88 -1.47
CA GLU A 16 -1.14 -7.53 -1.64
C GLU A 16 -1.68 -7.01 -0.30
N ILE A 17 -2.37 -5.87 -0.34
CA ILE A 17 -3.10 -5.36 0.82
C ILE A 17 -4.38 -6.22 0.95
N PRO A 18 -4.62 -6.88 2.09
CA PRO A 18 -5.82 -7.70 2.29
C PRO A 18 -7.11 -6.89 2.13
N ASP A 19 -8.13 -7.50 1.52
CA ASP A 19 -9.42 -6.86 1.20
C ASP A 19 -10.06 -6.16 2.41
N GLN A 20 -10.02 -6.78 3.60
CA GLN A 20 -10.56 -6.19 4.83
C GLN A 20 -9.95 -4.81 5.15
N TYR A 21 -8.68 -4.59 4.82
CA TYR A 21 -8.00 -3.31 5.07
C TYR A 21 -8.25 -2.31 3.95
N LEU A 22 -8.41 -2.79 2.70
CA LEU A 22 -8.87 -1.92 1.61
C LEU A 22 -10.27 -1.36 1.92
N GLU A 23 -11.19 -2.21 2.41
CA GLU A 23 -12.52 -1.78 2.85
C GLU A 23 -12.48 -0.82 4.04
N GLU A 24 -11.71 -1.15 5.09
CA GLU A 24 -11.56 -0.31 6.29
C GLU A 24 -10.98 1.08 5.96
N LEU A 25 -10.01 1.14 5.05
CA LEU A 25 -9.34 2.38 4.63
C LEU A 25 -10.08 3.12 3.51
N GLY A 26 -11.11 2.50 2.90
CA GLY A 26 -11.79 3.05 1.72
C GLY A 26 -10.88 3.16 0.50
N TRP A 27 -9.93 2.22 0.35
CA TRP A 27 -9.00 2.17 -0.77
C TRP A 27 -9.52 1.26 -1.88
N SER A 28 -9.16 1.60 -3.10
CA SER A 28 -9.54 0.90 -4.32
C SER A 28 -8.38 0.87 -5.31
N ALA A 29 -8.38 -0.10 -6.22
CA ALA A 29 -7.37 -0.16 -7.26
C ALA A 29 -7.38 1.12 -8.11
N GLY A 30 -6.20 1.72 -8.29
CA GLY A 30 -6.05 3.02 -8.96
C GLY A 30 -5.93 4.22 -8.02
N ASP A 31 -6.19 4.05 -6.72
CA ASP A 31 -5.91 5.10 -5.74
C ASP A 31 -4.40 5.38 -5.64
N ILE A 32 -4.06 6.66 -5.55
CA ILE A 32 -2.68 7.10 -5.31
C ILE A 32 -2.39 7.02 -3.81
N VAL A 33 -1.29 6.37 -3.45
CA VAL A 33 -0.85 6.21 -2.07
C VAL A 33 0.52 6.84 -1.90
N VAL A 34 0.67 7.65 -0.85
CA VAL A 34 1.93 8.26 -0.43
C VAL A 34 2.64 7.32 0.54
N TRP A 35 3.91 7.04 0.26
CA TRP A 35 4.79 6.25 1.11
C TRP A 35 5.69 7.17 1.91
N THR A 36 5.72 7.00 3.24
CA THR A 36 6.60 7.73 4.14
C THR A 36 7.49 6.74 4.86
N GLN A 37 8.81 6.87 4.72
CA GLN A 37 9.78 6.10 5.49
C GLN A 37 9.89 6.69 6.91
N ASN A 38 9.80 5.84 7.92
CA ASN A 38 9.95 6.23 9.33
C ASN A 38 11.38 5.94 9.83
N ASP A 39 11.79 6.59 10.92
CA ASP A 39 13.14 6.48 11.48
C ASP A 39 13.48 5.06 12.03
N ASP A 40 12.45 4.26 12.30
CA ASP A 40 12.58 2.89 12.80
C ASP A 40 12.73 1.84 11.69
N GLY A 41 12.81 2.28 10.43
CA GLY A 41 12.90 1.42 9.25
C GLY A 41 11.57 0.88 8.75
N SER A 42 10.44 1.28 9.37
CA SER A 42 9.10 0.99 8.86
C SER A 42 8.66 2.00 7.78
N PHE A 43 7.54 1.70 7.11
CA PHE A 43 6.89 2.60 6.16
C PHE A 43 5.44 2.83 6.56
N SER A 44 5.02 4.09 6.51
CA SER A 44 3.62 4.50 6.62
C SER A 44 3.05 4.73 5.23
N LEU A 45 1.85 4.20 4.97
CA LEU A 45 1.13 4.41 3.72
C LEU A 45 -0.14 5.21 4.00
N ALA A 46 -0.39 6.26 3.21
CA ALA A 46 -1.59 7.09 3.31
C ALA A 46 -2.15 7.39 1.92
N LYS A 47 -3.47 7.47 1.76
CA LYS A 47 -4.09 7.87 0.49
C LYS A 47 -3.73 9.33 0.20
N SER A 48 -3.37 9.62 -1.05
CA SER A 48 -3.16 10.99 -1.48
C SER A 48 -4.51 11.72 -1.50
N GLU A 49 -4.56 12.92 -0.92
CA GLU A 49 -5.77 13.75 -0.90
C GLU A 49 -6.08 14.39 -2.26
N ASP A 50 -5.19 14.27 -3.26
CA ASP A 50 -5.28 14.93 -4.58
C ASP A 50 -6.37 14.38 -5.52
N SER A 51 -7.31 13.58 -5.03
CA SER A 51 -8.40 13.00 -5.86
C SER A 51 -9.74 13.75 -5.76
N GLN A 52 -9.78 14.95 -5.15
CA GLN A 52 -10.97 15.82 -5.18
C GLN A 52 -10.60 17.29 -5.41
N SER A 53 -10.50 17.68 -6.69
CA SER A 53 -10.76 19.07 -7.13
C SER A 53 -11.52 19.07 -8.46
#